data_AF-A0A0B2AJB5-F1
#
_entry.id   AF-A0A0B2AJB5-F1
#
_cell.length_a   1.000
_cell.length_b   1.000
_cell.length_c   1.000
_cell.angle_alpha   90.00
_cell.angle_beta   90.00
_cell.angle_gamma   90.00
#
_symmetry.space_group_name_H-M   'P 1'
#
loop_
_entity.id
_entity.type
_entity.pdbx_description
1 polymer ?
#
loop_
_entity_poly.entity_id
_entity_poly.type
_entity_poly.pdbx_seq_one_letter_code
_entity_poly.pdbx_strand_id
1 'polypeptide(L)' 'MRVAVIGAGPAGVYAADILTKSNEVRDAGLVVSIDLFDQYPAPYGLIRYGVAPDHPRIKGIVNALHKVLDRGDIR' A
#
# COMPACT_ATOMS: atom_id res chain seq x y z
N MET A 1 0.86 13.60 -12.04
CA MET A 1 0.81 12.22 -12.57
C MET A 1 -0.17 11.41 -11.75
N ARG A 2 -1.02 10.59 -12.38
CA ARG A 2 -1.94 9.67 -11.67
C ARG A 2 -1.46 8.25 -11.88
N VAL A 3 -1.43 7.46 -10.81
CA VAL A 3 -0.95 6.08 -10.83
C VAL A 3 -2.01 5.18 -10.21
N ALA A 4 -2.44 4.19 -10.97
CA ALA A 4 -3.29 3.12 -10.46
C ALA A 4 -2.40 1.95 -10.04
N VAL A 5 -2.56 1.48 -8.80
CA VAL A 5 -1.90 0.27 -8.30
C VAL A 5 -2.95 -0.83 -8.21
N ILE A 6 -2.72 -1.95 -8.91
CA ILE A 6 -3.63 -3.10 -8.89
C ILE A 6 -3.12 -4.13 -7.88
N GLY A 7 -3.85 -4.26 -6.78
CA GLY A 7 -3.59 -5.11 -5.62
C GLY A 7 -3.25 -4.29 -4.37
N ALA A 8 -4.07 -4.38 -3.33
CA ALA A 8 -3.87 -3.76 -2.01
C ALA A 8 -3.15 -4.69 -1.02
N GLY A 9 -2.36 -5.62 -1.52
CA GLY A 9 -1.42 -6.41 -0.72
C GLY A 9 -0.19 -5.61 -0.29
N PRO A 10 0.74 -6.22 0.47
CA PRO A 10 1.95 -5.52 0.94
C PRO A 10 2.74 -4.86 -0.18
N ALA A 11 2.92 -5.55 -1.31
CA ALA A 11 3.67 -5.02 -2.45
C ALA A 11 3.04 -3.74 -3.01
N GLY A 12 1.72 -3.70 -3.20
CA GLY A 12 1.03 -2.53 -3.73
C GLY A 12 1.07 -1.33 -2.77
N VAL A 13 0.83 -1.58 -1.48
CA VAL A 13 0.90 -0.53 -0.45
C VAL A 13 2.32 0.04 -0.33
N TYR A 14 3.36 -0.81 -0.35
CA TYR A 14 4.74 -0.34 -0.30
C TYR A 14 5.16 0.41 -1.56
N ALA A 15 4.76 -0.08 -2.75
CA ALA A 15 5.03 0.62 -3.99
C ALA A 15 4.41 2.03 -3.98
N ALA A 16 3.16 2.14 -3.51
CA ALA A 16 2.50 3.42 -3.34
C ALA A 16 3.25 4.34 -2.36
N ASP A 17 3.64 3.82 -1.19
CA ASP A 17 4.39 4.58 -0.18
C ASP A 17 5.72 5.11 -0.72
N ILE A 18 6.50 4.25 -1.37
CA ILE A 18 7.80 4.62 -1.94
C ILE A 18 7.62 5.69 -3.01
N LEU A 19 6.62 5.52 -3.90
CA LEU A 19 6.38 6.47 -4.98
C LEU A 19 6.00 7.86 -4.46
N THR A 20 5.15 7.93 -3.43
CA THR A 20 4.80 9.20 -2.77
C THR A 20 5.97 9.88 -2.05
N LYS A 21 6.96 9.10 -1.58
CA LYS A 21 8.12 9.61 -0.82
C LYS A 21 9.38 9.81 -1.68
N SER A 22 9.37 9.38 -2.94
CA SER A 22 10.53 9.44 -3.82
C SER A 22 11.02 10.88 -3.99
N ASN A 23 12.30 11.10 -3.74
CA ASN A 23 12.93 12.41 -3.95
C ASN A 23 13.01 12.72 -5.44
N GLU A 24 13.21 11.72 -6.29
CA GLU A 24 13.25 11.86 -7.74
C GLU A 24 11.94 12.45 -8.28
N VAL A 25 10.79 12.01 -7.75
CA VAL A 25 9.47 12.56 -8.07
C VAL A 25 9.36 14.01 -7.61
N ARG A 26 9.81 14.32 -6.39
CA ARG A 26 9.73 15.66 -5.80
C ARG A 26 10.66 16.66 -6.51
N ASP A 27 11.89 16.26 -6.80
CA ASP A 27 12.92 17.07 -7.45
C ASP A 27 12.55 17.35 -8.91
N ALA A 28 11.81 16.43 -9.55
CA ALA A 28 11.22 16.65 -10.86
C ALA A 28 9.97 17.57 -10.83
N GLY A 29 9.55 18.08 -9.68
CA GLY A 29 8.36 18.92 -9.51
C GLY A 29 7.04 18.19 -9.80
N LEU A 30 7.04 16.86 -9.80
CA LEU A 30 5.86 16.05 -10.13
C LEU A 30 5.00 15.82 -8.89
N VAL A 31 3.72 16.21 -8.99
CA VAL A 31 2.70 15.81 -8.01
C VAL A 31 2.12 14.46 -8.42
N VAL A 32 2.22 13.46 -7.54
CA VAL A 32 1.69 12.10 -7.76
C VAL A 32 0.41 11.91 -6.95
N SER A 33 -0.62 11.38 -7.61
CA SER A 33 -1.86 10.90 -7.00
C SER A 33 -1.94 9.40 -7.22
N ILE A 34 -2.20 8.63 -6.17
CA ILE A 34 -2.24 7.17 -6.22
C ILE A 34 -3.62 6.67 -5.83
N ASP A 35 -4.18 5.81 -6.69
CA ASP A 35 -5.42 5.08 -6.42
C ASP A 35 -5.06 3.57 -6.37
N LEU A 36 -5.43 2.91 -5.27
CA LEU A 36 -5.22 1.49 -5.03
C LEU A 36 -6.52 0.72 -5.31
N PHE A 37 -6.44 -0.25 -6.21
CA PHE A 37 -7.56 -1.11 -6.57
C PHE A 37 -7.29 -2.52 -6.08
N ASP A 38 -8.26 -3.16 -5.41
CA ASP A 38 -8.17 -4.57 -5.05
C ASP A 38 -9.42 -5.31 -5.57
N GLN A 39 -9.24 -6.58 -5.88
CA GLN A 39 -10.34 -7.46 -6.25
C GLN A 39 -11.23 -7.77 -5.03
N TYR A 40 -10.65 -7.81 -3.83
CA TYR A 40 -11.36 -8.11 -2.59
C TYR A 40 -11.73 -6.84 -1.81
N PRO A 41 -12.87 -6.80 -1.11
CA PRO A 41 -13.32 -5.61 -0.37
C PRO A 41 -12.38 -5.18 0.76
N ALA A 42 -11.62 -6.12 1.32
CA ALA A 42 -10.72 -5.88 2.43
C ALA A 42 -9.26 -5.97 1.95
N PRO A 43 -8.42 -4.97 2.27
CA PRO A 43 -7.04 -4.90 1.79
C PRO A 43 -6.12 -5.93 2.51
N TYR A 44 -4.83 -5.83 2.22
CA TYR A 44 -3.70 -6.57 2.78
C TYR A 44 -3.38 -7.91 2.09
N GLY A 45 -4.14 -8.30 1.06
CA GLY A 45 -3.83 -9.46 0.22
C GLY A 45 -3.51 -10.72 1.03
N LEU A 46 -2.38 -11.37 0.73
CA LEU A 46 -1.97 -12.61 1.41
C LEU A 46 -1.74 -12.46 2.91
N ILE A 47 -1.46 -11.26 3.44
CA ILE A 47 -1.38 -11.09 4.90
C ILE A 47 -2.73 -11.37 5.57
N ARG A 48 -3.82 -11.04 4.88
CA ARG A 48 -5.18 -11.32 5.34
C ARG A 48 -5.67 -12.70 4.92
N TYR A 49 -5.49 -13.06 3.66
CA TYR A 49 -6.12 -14.23 3.05
C TYR A 49 -5.20 -15.45 2.89
N GLY A 50 -3.90 -15.32 3.15
CA GLY A 50 -2.91 -16.39 2.95
C GLY A 50 -2.18 -16.82 4.22
N VAL A 51 -1.78 -15.87 5.06
CA VAL A 51 -1.04 -16.17 6.29
C VAL A 51 -1.91 -16.99 7.24
N ALA A 52 -1.39 -18.16 7.61
CA ALA A 52 -2.05 -19.10 8.50
C ALA A 52 -2.38 -18.46 9.87
N PRO A 53 -3.50 -18.85 10.50
CA PRO A 53 -4.00 -18.21 11.72
C PRO A 53 -3.06 -18.35 12.93
N ASP A 54 -2.25 -19.40 12.97
CA ASP A 54 -1.24 -19.71 13.98
C ASP A 54 0.08 -18.93 13.79
N HIS A 55 0.17 -18.07 12.77
CA HIS A 55 1.34 -17.23 12.49
C HIS A 55 1.07 -15.74 12.81
N PRO A 56 0.75 -15.35 14.07
CA PRO A 56 0.37 -13.98 14.39
C PRO A 56 1.51 -12.97 14.22
N ARG A 57 2.77 -13.42 14.35
CA ARG A 57 3.95 -12.55 14.21
C ARG A 57 4.01 -11.89 12.83
N ILE A 58 3.86 -12.66 11.75
CA ILE A 58 3.92 -12.10 10.39
C ILE A 58 2.65 -11.29 10.05
N LYS A 59 1.50 -11.59 10.69
CA LYS A 59 0.29 -10.74 10.61
C LYS A 59 0.47 -9.35 11.23
N GLY A 60 1.48 -9.14 12.09
CA GLY A 60 1.76 -7.85 12.72
C GLY A 60 2.07 -6.71 11.72
N ILE A 61 2.50 -7.04 10.50
CA ILE A 61 2.78 -6.05 9.44
C ILE A 61 1.54 -5.24 9.04
N VAL A 62 0.33 -5.75 9.29
CA VAL A 62 -0.94 -5.04 9.03
C VAL A 62 -0.93 -3.64 9.66
N ASN A 63 -0.35 -3.48 10.85
CA ASN A 63 -0.28 -2.18 11.51
C ASN A 63 0.57 -1.17 10.73
N ALA A 64 1.65 -1.61 10.08
CA ALA A 64 2.48 -0.74 9.27
C ALA A 64 1.78 -0.38 7.96
N LEU A 65 1.15 -1.35 7.29
CA LEU A 65 0.38 -1.12 6.07
C LEU A 65 -0.81 -0.19 6.33
N HIS A 66 -1.48 -0.35 7.47
CA HIS A 66 -2.59 0.50 7.87
C HIS A 66 -2.15 1.96 8.03
N LYS A 67 -1.01 2.22 8.69
CA LYS A 67 -0.46 3.58 8.83
C LYS A 67 -0.15 4.25 7.49
N VAL A 68 0.24 3.48 6.48
CA VAL A 68 0.48 4.01 5.13
C VAL A 68 -0.84 4.43 4.48
N LEU A 69 -1.86 3.57 4.52
CA LEU A 69 -3.16 3.86 3.93
C LEU A 69 -3.90 4.99 4.66
N ASP A 70 -3.73 5.12 5.97
CA ASP A 70 -4.39 6.14 6.80
C ASP A 70 -3.78 7.55 6.62
N ARG A 71 -2.69 7.70 5.86
CA ARG A 71 -2.02 8.99 5.63
C ARG A 71 -2.84 9.95 4.76
N GLY A 72 -3.79 9.44 3.97
CA GLY A 72 -4.74 10.23 3.19
C GLY A 72 -4.25 10.69 1.80
N ASP A 73 -3.04 10.34 1.40
CA ASP A 73 -2.47 10.61 0.06
C ASP A 73 -2.50 9.39 -0.89
N ILE A 74 -2.96 8.24 -0.39
CA ILE A 74 -3.27 7.03 -1.14
C ILE A 74 -4.77 6.77 -0.97
N ARG A 75 -5.48 6.51 -2.06
CA ARG A 75 -6.95 6.37 -2.09
C ARG A 75 -7.40 4.99 -2.54
#